data_AF-A0A522WRL4-F1
#
_entry.id   AF-A0A522WRL4-F1
#
_cell.length_a   1.000
_cell.length_b   1.000
_cell.length_c   1.000
_cell.angle_alpha   90.00
_cell.angle_beta   90.00
_cell.angle_gamma   90.00
#
_symmetry.space_group_name_H-M   'P 1'
#
loop_
_entity.id
_entity.type
_entity.pdbx_description
1 polymer ?
#
loop_
_entity_poly.entity_id
_entity_poly.type
_entity_poly.pdbx_seq_one_letter_code
_entity_poly.pdbx_strand_id
1 'polypeptide(L)'
;MRIVHNPQMTFGQVDIADIEINLKSRDDIPHILLGLQYLYAVALIQDRVAENVGCRFVVTDAKSEAVSFYEKQGFVLLDSDGNQSTEHHLMFWI
;
A
#
# COMPACT_ATOMS: atom_id res chain seq x y z
N MET A 1 20.16 20.65 37.75
CA MET A 1 19.02 19.80 37.36
C MET A 1 18.50 20.33 36.02
N ARG A 2 18.68 19.59 34.93
CA ARG A 2 18.25 20.01 33.58
C ARG A 2 16.78 19.62 33.42
N ILE A 3 15.88 20.60 33.33
CA ILE A 3 14.48 20.34 32.98
C ILE A 3 14.47 20.10 31.47
N VAL A 4 14.24 18.85 31.08
CA VAL A 4 14.04 18.49 29.67
C VAL A 4 12.58 18.82 29.35
N HIS A 5 12.35 19.97 28.73
CA HIS A 5 11.07 20.21 28.08
C HIS A 5 11.02 19.33 26.84
N ASN A 6 10.08 18.39 26.80
CA ASN A 6 9.77 17.63 25.60
C ASN A 6 9.19 18.64 24.57
N PRO A 7 9.95 19.08 23.54
CA PRO A 7 9.50 20.13 22.64
C PRO A 7 8.46 19.62 21.64
N GLN A 8 8.28 18.29 21.56
CA GLN A 8 7.33 17.66 20.67
C GLN A 8 5.92 17.73 21.27
N MET A 9 5.10 18.59 20.67
CA MET A 9 3.66 18.47 20.78
C MET A 9 3.23 17.12 20.18
N THR A 10 2.58 16.28 20.97
CA THR A 10 1.84 15.11 20.49
C THR A 10 0.60 15.60 19.75
N PHE A 11 0.76 16.05 18.50
CA PHE A 11 -0.37 16.32 17.63
C PHE A 11 -0.99 14.99 17.20
N GLY A 12 -2.33 14.95 17.22
CA GLY A 12 -3.17 13.76 17.04
C GLY A 12 -2.55 12.70 16.16
N GLN A 13 -2.03 11.66 16.81
CA GLN A 13 -1.59 10.45 16.12
C GLN A 13 -2.86 9.73 15.66
N VAL A 14 -2.99 9.59 14.36
CA VAL A 14 -3.99 8.73 13.73
C VAL A 14 -3.20 7.55 13.16
N ASP A 15 -3.69 6.33 13.36
CA ASP A 15 -3.08 5.17 12.71
C ASP A 15 -3.08 5.42 11.20
N ILE A 16 -2.03 5.01 10.49
CA ILE A 16 -1.96 5.15 9.04
C ILE A 16 -3.19 4.52 8.36
N ALA A 17 -3.70 3.41 8.91
CA ALA A 17 -4.90 2.74 8.43
C ALA A 17 -6.19 3.58 8.56
N ASP A 18 -6.23 4.51 9.50
CA ASP A 18 -7.40 5.33 9.83
C ASP A 18 -7.36 6.73 9.21
N ILE A 19 -6.32 7.06 8.42
CA ILE A 19 -6.22 8.37 7.77
C ILE A 19 -7.24 8.48 6.63
N GLU A 20 -8.21 9.39 6.76
CA GLU A 20 -9.10 9.79 5.66
C GLU A 20 -8.36 10.71 4.67
N ILE A 21 -8.10 10.21 3.46
CA ILE A 21 -7.32 10.93 2.45
C ILE A 21 -8.24 11.71 1.52
N ASN A 22 -8.13 13.04 1.55
CA ASN A 22 -8.81 13.92 0.59
C ASN A 22 -7.92 14.20 -0.63
N LEU A 23 -8.24 13.57 -1.76
CA LEU A 23 -7.54 13.76 -3.05
C LEU A 23 -7.61 15.18 -3.61
N LYS A 24 -8.53 16.03 -3.13
CA LYS A 24 -8.61 17.45 -3.51
C LYS A 24 -7.74 18.35 -2.66
N SER A 25 -7.06 17.80 -1.64
CA SER A 25 -6.10 18.57 -0.85
C SER A 25 -5.01 19.10 -1.76
N ARG A 26 -4.49 20.30 -1.45
CA ARG A 26 -3.30 20.81 -2.13
C ARG A 26 -2.10 19.96 -1.79
N ASP A 27 -1.17 19.90 -2.75
CA ASP A 27 0.12 19.22 -2.71
C ASP A 27 0.07 17.70 -2.95
N ASP A 28 1.25 17.08 -3.04
CA ASP A 28 1.41 15.63 -3.29
C ASP A 28 1.12 14.76 -2.05
N ILE A 29 0.76 15.39 -0.93
CA ILE A 29 0.49 14.73 0.35
C ILE A 29 -0.54 13.59 0.22
N PRO A 30 -1.68 13.75 -0.47
CA PRO A 30 -2.65 12.67 -0.61
C PRO A 30 -2.06 11.42 -1.30
N HIS A 31 -1.26 11.61 -2.34
CA HIS A 31 -0.65 10.52 -3.09
C HIS A 31 0.43 9.79 -2.25
N ILE A 32 1.21 10.54 -1.48
CA ILE A 32 2.20 9.96 -0.55
C ILE A 32 1.50 9.12 0.53
N LEU A 33 0.45 9.66 1.15
CA LEU A 33 -0.30 8.95 2.20
C LEU A 33 -0.99 7.70 1.65
N LEU A 34 -1.50 7.73 0.42
CA LEU A 34 -2.04 6.56 -0.26
C LEU A 34 -0.98 5.48 -0.48
N GLY A 35 0.21 5.89 -0.94
CA GLY A 35 1.35 4.97 -1.08
C GLY A 35 1.73 4.34 0.25
N LEU A 36 1.73 5.11 1.34
CA LEU A 36 2.07 4.61 2.67
C LEU A 36 1.00 3.67 3.24
N GLN A 37 -0.29 3.97 3.05
CA GLN A 37 -1.39 3.05 3.39
C GLN A 37 -1.29 1.74 2.62
N TYR A 38 -0.95 1.80 1.33
CA TYR A 38 -0.74 0.61 0.51
C TYR A 38 0.40 -0.27 1.06
N LEU A 39 1.56 0.32 1.37
CA LEU A 39 2.69 -0.43 1.93
C LEU A 39 2.34 -1.06 3.28
N TYR A 40 1.63 -0.32 4.14
CA TYR A 40 1.16 -0.85 5.42
C TYR A 40 0.20 -2.04 5.23
N ALA A 41 -0.74 -1.95 4.30
CA ALA A 41 -1.68 -3.04 4.01
C ALA A 41 -0.97 -4.30 3.50
N VAL A 42 -0.01 -4.15 2.58
CA VAL A 42 0.79 -5.27 2.07
C VAL A 42 1.58 -5.93 3.21
N ALA A 43 2.27 -5.15 4.05
CA ALA A 43 3.00 -5.67 5.20
C ALA A 43 2.09 -6.39 6.20
N LEU A 44 0.92 -5.82 6.50
CA LEU A 44 -0.07 -6.44 7.39
C LEU A 44 -0.56 -7.80 6.84
N ILE A 45 -0.79 -7.89 5.53
CA ILE A 45 -1.19 -9.15 4.91
C ILE A 45 -0.09 -10.20 5.03
N GLN A 46 1.17 -9.83 4.80
CA GLN A 46 2.32 -10.73 4.92
C GLN A 46 2.51 -11.23 6.36
N ASP A 47 2.62 -10.30 7.30
CA ASP A 47 3.05 -10.61 8.66
C ASP A 47 1.94 -11.16 9.54
N ARG A 48 0.69 -10.77 9.29
CA ARG A 48 -0.43 -11.10 10.20
C ARG A 48 -1.44 -12.04 9.58
N VAL A 49 -1.69 -11.94 8.28
CA VAL A 49 -2.75 -12.72 7.63
C VAL A 49 -2.19 -14.02 7.09
N ALA A 50 -1.16 -13.97 6.24
CA ALA A 50 -0.61 -15.13 5.54
C ALA A 50 -0.25 -16.29 6.48
N GLU A 51 0.41 -16.00 7.61
CA GLU A 51 0.79 -16.99 8.62
C GLU A 51 -0.41 -17.71 9.27
N ASN A 52 -1.55 -17.02 9.39
CA ASN A 52 -2.70 -17.51 10.16
C ASN A 52 -3.76 -18.18 9.29
N VAL A 53 -3.92 -17.77 8.03
CA VAL A 53 -4.99 -18.27 7.15
C VAL A 53 -4.49 -19.05 5.93
N GLY A 54 -3.16 -19.19 5.76
CA GLY A 54 -2.59 -19.89 4.61
C GLY A 54 -2.78 -19.15 3.28
N CYS A 55 -3.01 -17.83 3.32
CA CYS A 55 -2.99 -16.99 2.13
C CYS A 55 -1.58 -16.99 1.55
N ARG A 56 -1.40 -17.66 0.40
CA ARG A 56 -0.10 -17.76 -0.29
C ARG A 56 0.16 -16.64 -1.28
N PHE A 57 -0.87 -15.85 -1.61
CA PHE A 57 -0.79 -14.84 -2.65
C PHE A 57 -1.60 -13.61 -2.27
N VAL A 58 -1.07 -12.44 -2.61
CA VAL A 58 -1.85 -11.20 -2.71
C VAL A 58 -2.08 -10.93 -4.19
N VAL A 59 -3.33 -10.72 -4.61
CA VAL A 59 -3.68 -10.43 -6.00
C VAL A 59 -4.20 -9.00 -6.09
N THR A 60 -3.79 -8.29 -7.14
CA THR A 60 -4.29 -6.95 -7.46
C THR A 60 -4.71 -6.89 -8.92
N ASP A 61 -5.78 -6.15 -9.20
CA ASP A 61 -6.20 -5.77 -10.54
C ASP A 61 -5.58 -4.40 -10.87
N ALA A 62 -4.43 -4.41 -11.52
CA ALA A 62 -3.63 -3.22 -11.78
C ALA A 62 -4.03 -2.57 -13.11
N LYS A 63 -4.30 -1.26 -13.10
CA LYS A 63 -4.35 -0.48 -14.35
C LYS A 63 -3.05 -0.68 -15.13
N SER A 64 -3.11 -0.74 -16.46
CA SER A 64 -1.91 -0.94 -17.31
C SER A 64 -0.78 0.04 -16.99
N GLU A 65 -1.10 1.30 -16.74
CA GLU A 65 -0.12 2.35 -16.39
C GLU A 65 0.60 2.09 -15.04
N ALA A 66 -0.03 1.36 -14.14
CA ALA A 66 0.47 1.07 -12.79
C ALA A 66 1.25 -0.25 -12.70
N VAL A 67 1.29 -1.07 -13.76
CA VAL A 67 1.98 -2.38 -13.74
C VAL A 67 3.44 -2.23 -13.28
N SER A 68 4.18 -1.29 -13.85
CA SER A 68 5.58 -1.05 -13.49
C SER A 68 5.80 -0.61 -12.04
N PHE A 69 4.78 -0.03 -11.40
CA PHE A 69 4.82 0.28 -9.98
C PHE A 69 4.75 -1.01 -9.16
N TYR A 70 3.78 -1.88 -9.45
CA TYR A 70 3.58 -3.15 -8.74
C TYR A 70 4.75 -4.13 -8.95
N GLU A 71 5.34 -4.17 -10.15
CA GLU A 71 6.57 -4.95 -10.42
C GLU A 71 7.72 -4.53 -9.49
N LYS A 72 7.91 -3.22 -9.27
CA LYS A 72 8.92 -2.70 -8.33
C LYS A 72 8.63 -3.05 -6.87
N GLN A 73 7.37 -3.32 -6.52
CA GLN A 73 6.98 -3.81 -5.20
C GLN A 73 7.06 -5.34 -5.09
N GLY A 74 7.53 -6.04 -6.13
CA GLY A 74 7.73 -7.48 -6.16
C GLY A 74 6.53 -8.29 -6.66
N PHE A 75 5.47 -7.64 -7.17
CA PHE A 75 4.37 -8.36 -7.81
C PHE A 75 4.80 -8.89 -9.19
N VAL A 76 4.24 -10.02 -9.57
CA VAL A 76 4.44 -10.70 -10.84
C VAL A 76 3.15 -10.63 -11.65
N LEU A 77 3.26 -10.28 -12.93
CA LEU A 77 2.14 -10.30 -13.86
C LEU A 77 1.61 -11.74 -14.04
N LEU A 78 0.30 -11.94 -13.99
CA LEU A 78 -0.29 -13.23 -14.35
C LEU A 78 -0.21 -13.43 -15.87
N ASP A 79 0.75 -14.24 -16.32
CA ASP A 79 0.97 -14.49 -17.74
C ASP A 79 -0.10 -15.44 -18.32
N SER A 80 -1.13 -14.85 -18.92
CA SER A 80 -2.22 -15.56 -19.61
C SER A 80 -2.83 -14.68 -20.68
N ASP A 81 -3.29 -15.27 -21.78
CA ASP A 81 -3.92 -14.55 -22.90
C ASP A 81 -5.10 -13.69 -22.42
N GLY A 82 -5.90 -14.23 -21.48
CA GLY A 82 -7.02 -13.52 -20.88
C GLY A 82 -6.58 -12.24 -20.18
N ASN A 83 -5.52 -12.30 -19.39
CA ASN A 83 -5.01 -11.16 -18.64
C ASN A 83 -4.28 -10.12 -19.48
N GLN A 84 -3.67 -10.52 -20.60
CA GLN A 84 -3.01 -9.58 -21.50
C GLN A 84 -4.01 -8.81 -22.37
N SER A 85 -5.21 -9.37 -22.59
CA SER A 85 -6.26 -8.78 -23.43
C SER A 85 -7.15 -7.76 -22.72
N THR A 86 -6.96 -7.55 -21.41
CA THR A 86 -7.77 -6.67 -20.56
C THR A 86 -7.12 -5.31 -20.36
N GLU A 87 -7.93 -4.29 -20.10
CA GLU A 87 -7.47 -2.93 -19.75
C GLU A 87 -6.76 -2.89 -18.39
N HIS A 88 -7.08 -3.83 -17.52
CA HIS A 88 -6.42 -4.00 -16.23
C HIS A 88 -5.80 -5.39 -16.16
N HIS A 89 -4.62 -5.48 -15.58
CA HIS A 89 -3.87 -6.71 -15.48
C HIS A 89 -3.83 -7.21 -14.05
N LEU A 90 -4.23 -8.46 -13.88
CA LEU A 90 -4.03 -9.24 -12.68
C LEU A 90 -2.53 -9.43 -12.45
N MET A 91 -2.11 -9.05 -11.25
CA MET A 91 -0.76 -9.27 -10.75
C MET A 91 -0.85 -9.94 -9.39
N PHE A 92 0.15 -10.75 -9.04
CA PHE A 92 0.19 -11.45 -7.77
C PHE A 92 1.56 -11.34 -7.10
N TRP A 93 1.57 -11.36 -5.77
CA TRP A 93 2.77 -11.36 -4.93
C TRP A 93 2.84 -12.67 -4.14
N ILE A 94 4.03 -13.30 -4.06
CA ILE A 94 4.32 -14.56 -3.34
C ILE A 94 5.14 -14.27 -2.10
#